data_AF-A0A9D7LX03-F1
#
_entry.id   AF-A0A9D7LX03-F1
#
_cell.length_a   1.000
_cell.length_b   1.000
_cell.length_c   1.000
_cell.angle_alpha   90.00
_cell.angle_beta   90.00
_cell.angle_gamma   90.00
#
_symmetry.space_group_name_H-M   'P 1'
#
loop_
_entity.id
_entity.type
_entity.pdbx_description
1 polymer ?
#
loop_
_entity_poly.entity_id
_entity_poly.type
_entity_poly.pdbx_seq_one_letter_code
_entity_poly.pdbx_strand_id
1 'polypeptide(L)'
;MHEVSCSKRDRRRQAEVPGYCRQVPNASFIPFSEGNRRSVYDWRCRGTIPVIARRLIAEHELDPAGYVKAEWKPVAATRRPAAAAAIQVTVEVTSPARVRNHPSANGSAVLKTMQPGEILSGEWVPADHGPGRWLRVELASLEIEDAWPYGYVWEGNLRVLRQR
;
A
#
# COMPACT_ATOMS: atom_id res chain seq x y z
N MET A 1 31.34 21.37 -7.46
CA MET A 1 30.79 20.07 -7.03
C MET A 1 29.29 20.19 -7.22
N HIS A 2 28.70 19.48 -8.18
CA HIS A 2 27.27 19.59 -8.46
C HIS A 2 26.57 18.37 -7.84
N GLU A 3 25.66 18.63 -6.92
CA GLU A 3 24.83 17.63 -6.25
C GLU A 3 23.74 17.18 -7.22
N VAL A 4 23.68 15.88 -7.52
CA VAL A 4 22.67 15.32 -8.43
C VAL A 4 21.56 14.70 -7.60
N SER A 5 20.41 15.37 -7.56
CA SER A 5 19.20 14.88 -6.90
C SER A 5 18.51 13.80 -7.76
N CYS A 6 18.33 12.60 -7.19
CA CYS A 6 17.54 11.51 -7.76
C CYS A 6 16.04 11.79 -7.65
N SER A 7 15.52 12.81 -8.32
CA SER A 7 14.07 13.05 -8.39
C SER A 7 13.48 12.53 -9.71
N LYS A 8 12.58 11.54 -9.59
CA LYS A 8 11.60 11.02 -10.58
C LYS A 8 12.09 10.82 -12.03
N ARG A 9 12.07 9.56 -12.48
CA ARG A 9 12.18 9.07 -13.87
C ARG A 9 12.03 10.16 -14.94
N ASP A 10 13.14 10.75 -15.35
CA ASP A 10 13.20 11.45 -16.62
C ASP A 10 13.75 10.48 -17.67
N ARG A 11 12.84 9.81 -18.38
CA ARG A 11 13.20 8.89 -19.48
C ARG A 11 14.00 9.58 -20.59
N ARG A 12 14.03 10.93 -20.64
CA ARG A 12 14.86 11.68 -21.59
C ARG A 12 16.36 11.52 -21.34
N ARG A 13 16.79 11.21 -20.11
CA ARG A 13 18.22 11.09 -19.75
C ARG A 13 18.89 9.77 -20.17
N GLN A 14 18.13 8.72 -20.49
CA GLN A 14 18.71 7.45 -20.98
C GLN A 14 19.39 7.62 -22.35
N ALA A 15 18.83 8.45 -23.23
CA ALA A 15 19.39 8.73 -24.55
C ALA A 15 20.71 9.53 -24.49
N GLU A 16 21.02 10.13 -23.33
CA GLU A 16 22.19 11.00 -23.15
C GLU A 16 23.46 10.25 -22.73
N VAL A 17 23.33 9.01 -22.23
CA VAL A 17 24.48 8.22 -21.71
C VAL A 17 25.51 7.90 -22.81
N PRO A 18 25.12 7.43 -24.02
CA PRO A 18 26.06 7.32 -25.13
C PRO A 18 26.58 8.67 -25.65
N GLY A 19 25.86 9.76 -25.42
CA GLY A 19 26.33 11.12 -25.69
C GLY A 19 27.47 11.53 -24.76
N TYR A 20 27.31 11.25 -23.47
CA TYR A 20 28.32 11.52 -22.45
C TYR A 20 29.63 10.77 -22.70
N CYS A 21 29.58 9.47 -23.02
CA CYS A 21 30.80 8.70 -23.32
C CYS A 21 31.48 9.12 -24.63
N ARG A 22 30.79 9.79 -25.55
CA ARG A 22 31.46 10.40 -26.72
C ARG A 22 32.24 11.65 -26.35
N GLN A 23 31.76 12.42 -25.37
CA GLN A 23 32.43 13.61 -24.87
C GLN A 23 33.57 13.26 -23.90
N VAL A 24 33.39 12.20 -23.10
CA VAL A 24 34.34 11.76 -22.07
C VAL A 24 34.54 10.23 -22.13
N PRO A 25 35.33 9.72 -23.09
CA PRO A 25 35.38 8.28 -23.42
C PRO A 25 35.99 7.37 -22.35
N ASN A 26 36.66 7.91 -21.34
CA ASN A 26 37.21 7.11 -20.23
C ASN A 26 36.73 7.60 -18.87
N ALA A 27 35.56 8.23 -18.82
CA ALA A 27 34.96 8.68 -17.56
C ALA A 27 34.82 7.49 -16.61
N SER A 28 35.44 7.58 -15.42
CA SER A 28 35.31 6.59 -14.35
C SER A 28 33.92 6.60 -13.71
N PHE A 29 33.14 7.64 -13.96
CA PHE A 29 31.79 7.85 -13.46
C PHE A 29 30.94 8.61 -14.47
N ILE A 30 29.71 8.16 -14.68
CA ILE A 30 28.66 8.88 -15.41
C ILE A 30 27.62 9.31 -14.37
N PRO A 31 27.26 10.60 -14.26
CA PRO A 31 26.25 11.10 -13.31
C PRO A 31 24.83 10.70 -13.74
N PHE A 32 24.58 9.40 -13.80
CA PHE A 32 23.36 8.77 -14.25
C PHE A 32 23.10 7.50 -13.43
N SER A 33 21.93 7.42 -12.81
CA SER A 33 21.47 6.22 -12.12
C SER A 33 20.32 5.60 -12.90
N GLU A 34 20.54 4.41 -13.46
CA GLU A 34 19.44 3.60 -13.97
C GLU A 34 18.98 2.65 -12.87
N GLY A 35 17.77 2.90 -12.38
CA GLY A 35 17.09 2.03 -11.42
C GLY A 35 15.90 1.33 -12.07
N ASN A 36 15.94 0.00 -12.17
CA ASN A 36 14.68 -0.76 -12.17
C ASN A 36 14.22 -0.92 -10.70
N ARG A 37 13.04 -1.51 -10.45
CA ARG A 37 12.58 -1.81 -9.07
C ARG A 37 13.48 -2.83 -8.34
N ARG A 38 14.72 -3.10 -8.77
CA ARG A 38 15.53 -4.20 -8.23
C ARG A 38 17.01 -3.87 -8.06
N SER A 39 17.52 -2.75 -8.60
CA SER A 39 18.93 -2.38 -8.49
C SER A 39 19.16 -0.93 -8.93
N VAL A 40 20.09 -0.24 -8.27
CA VAL A 40 20.73 0.98 -8.77
C VAL A 40 22.14 0.59 -9.24
N TYR A 41 22.55 1.07 -10.41
CA TYR A 41 23.89 0.82 -10.96
C TYR A 41 24.67 2.12 -11.12
N ASP A 42 25.96 2.06 -10.84
CA ASP A 42 26.93 3.04 -11.32
C ASP A 42 27.41 2.65 -12.71
N TRP A 43 27.62 3.67 -13.55
CA TRP A 43 28.07 3.53 -14.92
C TRP A 43 29.43 4.22 -15.10
N ARG A 44 30.23 3.68 -16.02
CA ARG A 44 31.49 4.28 -16.50
C ARG A 44 31.57 4.17 -18.02
N CYS A 45 32.48 4.90 -18.63
CA CYS A 45 32.76 4.76 -20.06
C CYS A 45 33.98 3.85 -20.29
N ARG A 46 33.89 2.98 -21.30
CA ARG A 46 35.02 2.25 -21.87
C ARG A 46 35.11 2.61 -23.34
N GLY A 47 35.90 3.62 -23.66
CA GLY A 47 35.77 4.32 -24.94
C GLY A 47 34.40 4.99 -25.05
N THR A 48 33.79 4.97 -26.22
CA THR A 48 32.47 5.58 -26.42
C THR A 48 31.30 4.75 -25.88
N ILE A 49 31.58 3.65 -25.19
CA ILE A 49 30.58 2.66 -24.75
C ILE A 49 30.35 2.80 -23.24
N PRO A 50 29.10 3.02 -22.79
CA PRO A 50 28.78 2.95 -21.38
C PRO A 50 28.77 1.50 -20.89
N VAL A 51 29.38 1.26 -19.74
CA VAL A 51 29.40 -0.05 -19.08
C VAL A 51 29.03 0.10 -17.61
N ILE A 52 28.35 -0.91 -17.06
CA ILE A 52 28.03 -0.97 -15.64
C ILE A 52 29.34 -1.16 -14.87
N ALA A 53 29.65 -0.22 -13.97
CA ALA A 53 30.85 -0.24 -13.14
C ALA A 53 30.63 -1.06 -11.86
N ARG A 54 29.51 -0.81 -11.17
CA ARG A 54 29.11 -1.55 -9.95
C ARG A 54 27.61 -1.49 -9.73
N ARG A 55 27.05 -2.52 -9.09
CA ARG A 55 25.71 -2.50 -8.49
C ARG A 55 25.83 -1.78 -7.14
N LEU A 56 25.09 -0.69 -6.97
CA LEU A 56 25.17 0.19 -5.80
C LEU A 56 24.34 -0.28 -4.61
N ILE A 57 23.30 -1.09 -4.86
CA ILE A 57 22.40 -1.59 -3.82
C ILE A 57 22.26 -3.09 -3.98
N ALA A 58 22.71 -3.83 -2.97
CA ALA A 58 22.62 -5.28 -2.96
C ALA A 58 21.16 -5.71 -2.78
N GLU A 59 20.79 -6.87 -3.32
CA GLU A 59 19.40 -7.34 -3.30
C GLU A 59 18.84 -7.48 -1.88
N HIS A 60 19.69 -7.85 -0.93
CA HIS A 60 19.31 -7.96 0.48
C HIS A 60 19.00 -6.59 1.13
N GLU A 61 19.46 -5.50 0.54
CA GLU A 61 19.19 -4.12 0.97
C GLU A 61 17.88 -3.57 0.39
N LEU A 62 17.21 -4.33 -0.49
CA LEU A 62 15.89 -4.01 -1.02
C LEU A 62 14.79 -4.80 -0.31
N ASP A 63 13.61 -4.22 -0.19
CA ASP A 63 12.39 -4.90 0.25
C ASP A 63 11.78 -5.74 -0.90
N PRO A 64 10.77 -6.59 -0.63
CA PRO A 64 10.13 -7.40 -1.68
C PRO A 64 9.50 -6.60 -2.84
N ALA A 65 9.17 -5.31 -2.62
CA ALA A 65 8.62 -4.43 -3.64
C ALA A 65 9.69 -3.66 -4.43
N GLY A 66 10.97 -3.72 -4.03
CA GLY A 66 12.09 -3.15 -4.76
C GLY A 66 12.68 -1.84 -4.23
N TYR A 67 12.31 -1.43 -3.01
CA TYR A 67 12.72 -0.20 -2.35
C TYR A 67 13.88 -0.42 -1.39
N VAL A 68 14.75 0.58 -1.25
CA VAL A 68 15.92 0.55 -0.36
C VAL A 68 15.47 0.54 1.09
N LYS A 69 15.74 -0.56 1.82
CA LYS A 69 15.34 -0.74 3.23
C LYS A 69 15.86 0.37 4.15
N ALA A 70 17.08 0.86 3.92
CA ALA A 70 17.68 1.91 4.74
C ALA A 70 16.94 3.26 4.67
N GLU A 71 16.17 3.50 3.60
CA GLU A 71 15.38 4.73 3.41
C GLU A 71 13.98 4.65 4.05
N TRP A 72 13.63 3.51 4.64
CA TRP A 72 12.38 3.35 5.36
C TRP A 72 12.44 4.17 6.64
N LYS A 73 11.82 5.34 6.60
CA LYS A 73 11.55 6.09 7.83
C LYS A 73 10.37 5.42 8.52
N PRO A 74 10.45 5.11 9.83
CA PRO A 74 9.25 4.80 10.56
C PRO A 74 8.33 6.00 10.38
N VAL A 75 7.17 5.76 9.76
CA VAL A 75 6.10 6.74 9.86
C VAL A 75 5.83 6.76 11.35
N ALA A 76 6.22 7.87 12.01
CA ALA A 76 5.90 8.08 13.42
C ALA A 76 4.47 7.65 13.54
N ALA A 77 4.21 6.58 14.33
CA ALA A 77 2.89 5.98 14.43
C ALA A 77 1.98 7.18 14.55
N THR A 78 1.22 7.48 13.49
CA THR A 78 0.39 8.67 13.51
C THR A 78 -0.37 8.43 14.78
N ARG A 79 -0.16 9.27 15.79
CA ARG A 79 -0.99 9.24 16.97
C ARG A 79 -2.31 9.56 16.35
N ARG A 80 -3.03 8.49 15.95
CA ARG A 80 -4.30 8.52 15.23
C ARG A 80 -5.03 9.57 16.03
N PRO A 81 -5.27 10.77 15.46
CA PRO A 81 -5.62 11.96 16.25
C PRO A 81 -6.66 11.48 17.21
N ALA A 82 -6.32 11.41 18.52
CA ALA A 82 -6.85 10.41 19.47
C ALA A 82 -8.25 10.04 19.02
N ALA A 83 -8.39 8.91 18.28
CA ALA A 83 -9.53 8.73 17.36
C ALA A 83 -10.74 9.35 18.02
N ALA A 84 -11.35 10.37 17.39
CA ALA A 84 -12.69 10.79 17.77
C ALA A 84 -13.42 9.48 18.00
N ALA A 85 -13.71 9.16 19.27
CA ALA A 85 -13.85 7.78 19.72
C ALA A 85 -14.77 7.11 18.71
N ALA A 86 -14.24 6.17 17.93
CA ALA A 86 -14.99 5.59 16.84
C ALA A 86 -16.24 5.03 17.47
N ILE A 87 -17.38 5.69 17.24
CA ILE A 87 -18.61 5.46 18.00
C ILE A 87 -18.96 4.00 17.75
N GLN A 88 -18.74 3.19 18.77
CA GLN A 88 -19.02 1.77 18.68
C GLN A 88 -20.53 1.66 18.72
N VAL A 89 -21.08 1.04 17.69
CA VAL A 89 -22.50 0.79 17.60
C VAL A 89 -22.75 -0.69 17.81
N THR A 90 -23.72 -1.00 18.66
CA THR A 90 -24.25 -2.34 18.77
C THR A 90 -25.50 -2.43 17.91
N VAL A 91 -25.53 -3.41 17.02
CA VAL A 91 -26.62 -3.64 16.09
C VAL A 91 -27.10 -5.08 16.17
N GLU A 92 -28.32 -5.30 15.70
CA GLU A 92 -28.92 -6.60 15.48
C GLU A 92 -29.07 -6.84 13.97
N VAL A 93 -28.78 -8.06 13.53
CA VAL A 93 -29.04 -8.50 12.16
C VAL A 93 -30.54 -8.73 11.98
N THR A 94 -31.18 -8.02 11.04
CA THR A 94 -32.64 -8.08 10.82
C THR A 94 -33.05 -9.03 9.71
N SER A 95 -32.12 -9.36 8.82
CA SER A 95 -32.30 -10.27 7.68
C SER A 95 -30.95 -10.91 7.36
N PRO A 96 -30.89 -12.06 6.64
CA PRO A 96 -29.63 -12.71 6.33
C PRO A 96 -28.60 -11.73 5.76
N ALA A 97 -27.48 -11.57 6.47
CA ALA A 97 -26.47 -10.55 6.17
C ALA A 97 -25.15 -11.19 5.80
N ARG A 98 -24.42 -10.59 4.86
CA ARG A 98 -23.11 -11.10 4.41
C ARG A 98 -22.00 -10.25 5.01
N VAL A 99 -21.11 -10.90 5.76
CA VAL A 99 -19.82 -10.34 6.15
C VAL A 99 -18.91 -10.44 4.95
N ARG A 100 -18.30 -9.32 4.56
CA ARG A 100 -17.45 -9.20 3.37
C ARG A 100 -16.07 -8.68 3.71
N ASN A 101 -15.11 -8.92 2.84
CA ASN A 101 -13.73 -8.41 3.00
C ASN A 101 -13.56 -6.94 2.58
N HIS A 102 -14.56 -6.34 1.93
CA HIS A 102 -14.61 -4.93 1.54
C HIS A 102 -16.03 -4.35 1.73
N PRO A 103 -16.18 -3.05 2.05
CA PRO A 103 -17.46 -2.36 2.18
C PRO A 103 -18.07 -2.04 0.81
N SER A 104 -18.27 -3.07 -0.01
CA SER A 104 -18.84 -2.98 -1.35
C SER A 104 -19.71 -4.19 -1.64
N ALA A 105 -20.75 -4.00 -2.44
CA ALA A 105 -21.55 -5.12 -2.95
C ALA A 105 -20.87 -5.84 -4.12
N ASN A 106 -19.99 -5.14 -4.84
CA ASN A 106 -19.34 -5.58 -6.07
C ASN A 106 -17.84 -5.80 -5.82
N GLY A 107 -17.31 -6.93 -6.29
CA GLY A 107 -15.87 -7.24 -6.18
C GLY A 107 -15.41 -7.67 -4.78
N SER A 108 -16.30 -7.69 -3.78
CA SER A 108 -16.01 -8.19 -2.43
C SER A 108 -16.24 -9.70 -2.33
N ALA A 109 -15.35 -10.41 -1.63
CA ALA A 109 -15.58 -11.80 -1.22
C ALA A 109 -16.49 -11.86 0.02
N VAL A 110 -17.37 -12.85 0.06
CA VAL A 110 -18.18 -13.16 1.26
C VAL A 110 -17.35 -14.04 2.18
N LEU A 111 -17.19 -13.62 3.42
CA LEU A 111 -16.42 -14.31 4.45
C LEU A 111 -17.32 -15.19 5.33
N LYS A 112 -18.51 -14.69 5.69
CA LYS A 112 -19.51 -15.39 6.51
C LYS A 112 -20.90 -14.87 6.19
N THR A 113 -21.90 -15.74 6.36
CA THR A 113 -23.31 -15.34 6.35
C THR A 113 -23.84 -15.37 7.77
N MET A 114 -24.46 -14.28 8.18
CA MET A 114 -25.07 -14.05 9.48
C MET A 114 -26.59 -14.25 9.38
N GLN A 115 -27.19 -14.77 10.44
CA GLN A 115 -28.60 -15.01 10.59
C GLN A 115 -29.31 -13.85 11.32
N PRO A 116 -30.62 -13.67 11.08
CA PRO A 116 -31.42 -12.72 11.86
C PRO A 116 -31.34 -12.99 13.37
N GLY A 117 -31.27 -11.93 14.17
CA GLY A 117 -31.14 -11.99 15.63
C GLY A 117 -29.69 -12.01 16.14
N GLU A 118 -28.70 -12.23 15.28
CA GLU A 118 -27.29 -12.12 15.68
C GLU A 118 -26.93 -10.67 16.04
N ILE A 119 -26.13 -10.50 17.10
CA ILE A 119 -25.71 -9.18 17.59
C ILE A 119 -24.27 -8.91 17.16
N LEU A 120 -24.06 -7.72 16.61
CA LEU A 120 -22.75 -7.25 16.16
C LEU A 120 -22.39 -5.96 16.87
N SER A 121 -21.10 -5.79 17.16
CA SER A 121 -20.54 -4.51 17.59
C SER A 121 -19.47 -4.09 16.61
N GLY A 122 -19.49 -2.82 16.21
CA GLY A 122 -18.55 -2.32 15.23
C GLY A 122 -18.66 -0.83 14.99
N GLU A 123 -18.07 -0.39 13.90
CA GLU A 123 -18.01 1.01 13.50
C GLU A 123 -18.65 1.22 12.14
N TRP A 124 -19.42 2.29 11.98
CA TRP A 124 -19.93 2.68 10.67
C TRP A 124 -18.82 3.25 9.81
N VAL A 125 -18.63 2.67 8.62
CA VAL A 125 -17.72 3.17 7.58
C VAL A 125 -18.51 3.46 6.30
N PRO A 126 -18.11 4.46 5.49
CA PRO A 126 -18.74 4.69 4.19
C PRO A 126 -18.51 3.50 3.25
N ALA A 127 -19.43 3.31 2.29
CA ALA A 127 -19.21 2.37 1.19
C ALA A 127 -18.05 2.82 0.29
N ASP A 128 -17.30 1.88 -0.27
CA ASP A 128 -16.25 2.20 -1.26
C ASP A 128 -16.86 2.81 -2.54
N HIS A 129 -18.06 2.36 -2.89
CA HIS A 129 -18.81 2.83 -4.06
C HIS A 129 -20.32 2.89 -3.74
N GLY A 130 -20.96 3.98 -4.19
CA GLY A 130 -22.41 4.18 -4.05
C GLY A 130 -22.83 4.80 -2.71
N PRO A 131 -24.14 5.03 -2.52
CA PRO A 131 -24.67 5.57 -1.28
C PRO A 131 -24.72 4.50 -0.17
N GLY A 132 -24.62 4.96 1.08
CA GLY A 132 -24.81 4.17 2.29
C GLY A 132 -23.53 3.82 3.05
N ARG A 133 -23.69 3.06 4.12
CA ARG A 133 -22.64 2.70 5.07
C ARG A 133 -22.62 1.21 5.39
N TRP A 134 -21.47 0.77 5.87
CA TRP A 134 -21.18 -0.59 6.26
C TRP A 134 -20.73 -0.61 7.71
N LEU A 135 -21.08 -1.66 8.42
CA LEU A 135 -20.56 -1.91 9.75
C LEU A 135 -19.24 -2.68 9.62
N ARG A 136 -18.14 -2.06 10.02
CA ARG A 136 -16.84 -2.72 10.19
C ARG A 136 -16.83 -3.47 11.52
N VAL A 137 -16.62 -4.77 11.47
CA VAL A 137 -16.58 -5.69 12.62
C VAL A 137 -15.26 -6.44 12.68
N GLU A 138 -14.77 -6.78 13.87
CA GLU A 138 -13.55 -7.59 14.03
C GLU A 138 -13.84 -9.06 13.70
N LEU A 139 -13.07 -9.67 12.80
CA LEU A 139 -13.31 -11.06 12.38
C LEU A 139 -13.02 -12.07 13.48
N ALA A 140 -12.12 -11.74 14.41
CA ALA A 140 -11.90 -12.53 15.62
C ALA A 140 -13.18 -12.67 16.47
N SER A 141 -14.02 -11.63 16.52
CA SER A 141 -15.30 -11.69 17.25
C SER A 141 -16.34 -12.60 16.58
N LEU A 142 -16.07 -13.03 15.33
CA LEU A 142 -16.93 -13.89 14.53
C LEU A 142 -16.38 -15.30 14.36
N GLU A 143 -15.30 -15.65 15.07
CA GLU A 143 -14.60 -16.95 15.00
C GLU A 143 -14.09 -17.27 13.58
N ILE A 144 -13.68 -16.24 12.83
CA ILE A 144 -13.07 -16.38 11.51
C ILE A 144 -11.55 -16.20 11.69
N GLU A 145 -10.84 -17.31 11.85
CA GLU A 145 -9.38 -17.37 11.84
C GLU A 145 -8.89 -17.44 10.36
N ASP A 146 -7.75 -16.85 10.04
CA ASP A 146 -7.09 -16.82 8.71
C ASP A 146 -7.58 -15.87 7.60
N ALA A 147 -8.45 -14.89 7.91
CA ALA A 147 -8.76 -13.81 6.98
C ALA A 147 -8.82 -12.48 7.72
N TRP A 148 -8.15 -11.45 7.16
CA TRP A 148 -8.21 -9.99 7.43
C TRP A 148 -8.57 -9.52 8.87
N PRO A 149 -8.04 -8.41 9.41
CA PRO A 149 -8.43 -8.01 10.77
C PRO A 149 -9.94 -7.66 10.91
N TYR A 150 -10.62 -7.34 9.80
CA TYR A 150 -12.00 -6.86 9.81
C TYR A 150 -12.85 -7.41 8.66
N GLY A 151 -14.16 -7.46 8.90
CA GLY A 151 -15.21 -7.69 7.92
C GLY A 151 -16.20 -6.54 7.87
N TYR A 152 -17.02 -6.51 6.82
CA TYR A 152 -17.97 -5.44 6.56
C TYR A 152 -19.37 -6.01 6.34
N VAL A 153 -20.37 -5.45 7.02
CA VAL A 153 -21.78 -5.85 6.90
C VAL A 153 -22.62 -4.66 6.46
N TRP A 154 -23.48 -4.86 5.46
CA TRP A 154 -24.29 -3.78 4.89
C TRP A 154 -25.35 -3.27 5.88
N GLU A 155 -25.51 -1.94 6.00
CA GLU A 155 -26.47 -1.35 6.95
C GLU A 155 -27.92 -1.76 6.71
N GLY A 156 -28.30 -2.05 5.45
CA GLY A 156 -29.68 -2.42 5.12
C GLY A 156 -30.13 -3.75 5.75
N ASN A 157 -29.20 -4.55 6.29
CA ASN A 157 -29.50 -5.77 7.01
C ASN A 157 -29.40 -5.60 8.54
N LEU A 158 -29.26 -4.37 9.05
CA LEU A 158 -28.93 -4.09 10.44
C LEU A 158 -29.90 -3.11 11.09
N ARG A 159 -30.18 -3.31 12.38
CA ARG A 159 -30.92 -2.37 13.25
C ARG A 159 -30.05 -1.96 14.42
N VAL A 160 -29.88 -0.65 14.62
CA VAL A 160 -29.11 -0.12 15.76
C VAL A 160 -29.86 -0.38 17.06
N LEU A 161 -29.19 -1.01 18.03
CA LEU A 161 -29.70 -1.24 19.38
C LEU A 161 -29.22 -0.16 20.35
N ARG A 162 -27.93 0.22 20.27
CA ARG A 162 -27.32 1.31 21.07
C ARG A 162 -26.13 1.93 20.33
N GLN A 163 -25.92 3.23 20.55
CA GLN A 163 -24.70 3.95 20.19
C GLN A 163 -24.02 4.37 21.50
N ARG A 164 -22.73 4.11 21.67
CA ARG A 164 -21.96 4.50 22.86
C ARG A 164 -20.77 5.37 22.48
#